data_AF-A0A3C0QUY4-F1
#
_entry.id   AF-A0A3C0QUY4-F1
#
_cell.length_a   1.000
_cell.length_b   1.000
_cell.length_c   1.000
_cell.angle_alpha   90.00
_cell.angle_beta   90.00
_cell.angle_gamma   90.00
#
_symmetry.space_group_name_H-M   'P 1'
#
loop_
_entity.id
_entity.type
_entity.pdbx_description
1 polymer ?
#
loop_
_entity_poly.entity_id
_entity_poly.type
_entity_poly.pdbx_seq_one_letter_code
_entity_poly.pdbx_strand_id
1 'polypeptide(L)' 'IDEHIHSGVLQDEIIELTVKEGTTTSKLRLRKIRFYDRVLKREFEFLTNLFEMRPDLVAAIYKLRWQIELL' A
#
# COMPACT_ATOMS: atom_id res chain seq x y z
N ILE A 1 17.16 -8.98 15.90
CA ILE A 1 17.37 -9.20 14.46
C ILE A 1 17.08 -7.86 13.81
N ASP A 2 18.12 -7.11 13.49
CA ASP A 2 18.01 -5.84 12.77
C ASP A 2 17.60 -6.16 11.33
N GLU A 3 16.29 -6.19 11.05
CA GLU A 3 15.72 -6.44 9.73
C GLU A 3 15.88 -5.21 8.81
N HIS A 4 17.10 -4.73 8.65
CA HIS A 4 17.41 -3.71 7.64
C HIS A 4 17.59 -4.36 6.26
N ILE A 5 16.58 -5.10 5.79
CA ILE A 5 16.40 -5.28 4.35
C ILE A 5 15.68 -4.02 3.90
N HIS A 6 16.38 -3.13 3.19
CA HIS A 6 15.79 -1.96 2.54
C HIS A 6 14.75 -2.40 1.50
N SER A 7 13.56 -2.77 1.97
CA SER A 7 12.48 -3.39 1.22
C SER A 7 11.92 -2.48 0.12
N GLY A 8 12.28 -1.18 0.15
CA GLY A 8 11.70 -0.15 -0.70
C GLY A 8 10.53 0.56 0.00
N VAL A 9 10.08 0.07 1.16
CA VAL A 9 9.03 0.74 1.95
C VAL A 9 9.59 2.04 2.54
N LEU A 10 8.93 3.15 2.23
CA LEU A 10 9.24 4.49 2.71
C LEU A 10 8.35 4.89 3.89
N GLN A 11 7.09 4.41 3.90
CA GLN A 11 6.11 4.75 4.91
C GLN A 11 5.11 3.60 5.07
N ASP A 12 4.66 3.37 6.29
CA ASP A 12 3.59 2.45 6.63
C ASP A 12 2.73 3.09 7.73
N GLU A 13 1.49 3.46 7.41
CA GLU A 13 0.59 4.16 8.31
C GLU A 13 -0.84 3.66 8.21
N ILE A 14 -1.59 3.69 9.32
CA ILE A 14 -3.03 3.45 9.33
C ILE A 14 -3.73 4.80 9.22
N ILE A 15 -4.58 4.96 8.22
CA ILE A 15 -5.36 6.16 7.96
C ILE A 15 -6.86 5.89 8.15
N GLU A 16 -7.61 6.94 8.44
CA GLU A 16 -9.07 6.92 8.48
C GLU A 16 -9.60 7.87 7.40
N LEU A 17 -10.35 7.34 6.44
CA LEU A 17 -11.00 8.10 5.39
C LEU A 17 -12.46 8.29 5.74
N THR A 18 -12.94 9.53 5.63
CA THR A 18 -14.37 9.82 5.73
C THR A 18 -14.98 9.75 4.34
N VAL A 19 -15.84 8.76 4.11
CA VAL A 19 -16.57 8.57 2.86
C VAL A 19 -17.98 9.11 3.05
N LYS A 20 -18.42 9.98 2.14
CA LYS A 20 -19.78 10.50 2.11
C LYS A 20 -20.51 9.87 0.93
N GLU A 21 -21.60 9.17 1.20
CA GLU A 21 -22.46 8.56 0.21
C GLU A 21 -23.90 9.06 0.44
N GLY A 22 -24.31 10.06 -0.36
CA GLY A 22 -25.57 10.77 -0.14
C GLY A 22 -25.60 11.49 1.22
N THR A 23 -26.57 11.14 2.05
CA THR A 23 -26.71 11.66 3.43
C THR A 23 -25.91 10.85 4.46
N THR A 24 -25.37 9.69 4.09
CA THR A 24 -24.63 8.81 4.98
C THR A 24 -23.14 9.18 4.97
N THR A 25 -22.57 9.35 6.16
CA THR A 25 -21.12 9.52 6.33
C THR A 25 -20.58 8.31 7.06
N SER A 26 -19.62 7.61 6.46
CA SER A 26 -18.94 6.45 7.03
C SER A 26 -17.45 6.72 7.15
N LYS A 27 -16.83 6.07 8.15
CA LYS A 27 -15.39 6.12 8.38
C LYS A 27 -14.79 4.78 7.99
N LEU A 28 -13.86 4.80 7.04
CA LEU A 28 -13.14 3.63 6.57
C LEU A 28 -11.70 3.68 7.07
N ARG A 29 -11.30 2.66 7.82
CA ARG A 29 -9.91 2.47 8.21
C ARG A 29 -9.18 1.72 7.10
N LEU A 30 -8.08 2.29 6.65
CA LEU A 30 -7.19 1.70 5.66
C LEU A 30 -5.75 1.80 6.14
N ARG A 31 -4.88 1.05 5.50
CA ARG A 31 -3.44 1.16 5.64
C ARG A 31 -2.86 1.76 4.38
N LYS A 32 -2.07 2.81 4.53
CA LYS A 32 -1.33 3.48 3.46
C LYS A 32 0.13 3.08 3.55
N ILE A 33 0.66 2.59 2.43
CA ILE A 33 2.06 2.19 2.30
C ILE A 33 2.70 2.99 1.17
N ARG A 34 3.78 3.72 1.45
CA ARG A 34 4.61 4.34 0.41
C ARG A 34 5.78 3.44 0.10
N PHE A 35 6.04 3.23 -1.18
CA PHE A 35 7.05 2.31 -1.65
C PHE A 35 7.84 2.91 -2.81
N TYR A 36 9.17 2.90 -2.72
CA TYR A 36 10.06 3.29 -3.80
C TYR A 36 10.46 2.07 -4.64
N ASP A 37 10.03 2.06 -5.90
CA ASP A 37 10.45 1.06 -6.86
C ASP A 37 11.75 1.48 -7.55
N ARG A 38 12.81 0.71 -7.33
CA ARG A 38 14.14 0.97 -7.90
C ARG A 38 14.26 0.66 -9.40
N VAL A 39 13.41 -0.21 -9.94
CA VAL A 39 13.42 -0.59 -11.36
C VAL A 39 12.75 0.50 -12.19
N LEU A 40 11.57 0.92 -11.74
CA LEU A 40 10.78 1.99 -12.36
C LEU A 40 11.22 3.40 -11.92
N LYS A 41 12.12 3.48 -10.92
CA LYS A 41 12.66 4.71 -10.33
C LYS A 41 11.57 5.70 -9.91
N ARG A 42 10.47 5.20 -9.32
CA ARG A 42 9.33 6.01 -8.88
C ARG A 42 8.74 5.51 -7.58
N GLU A 43 8.05 6.42 -6.89
CA GLU A 43 7.28 6.10 -5.70
C GLU A 43 5.87 5.62 -6.07
N PHE A 44 5.35 4.74 -5.24
CA PHE A 44 3.99 4.24 -5.27
C PHE A 44 3.36 4.42 -3.91
N GLU A 45 2.06 4.74 -3.90
CA GLU A 45 1.24 4.73 -2.71
C GLU A 45 0.19 3.63 -2.85
N PHE A 46 0.19 2.69 -1.91
CA PHE A 46 -0.79 1.61 -1.85
C PHE A 46 -1.76 1.86 -0.70
N LEU A 47 -3.05 1.72 -0.98
CA LEU A 47 -4.11 1.70 0.03
C LEU A 47 -4.65 0.28 0.14
N THR A 48 -4.56 -0.31 1.33
CA THR A 48 -4.97 -1.69 1.57
C THR A 48 -5.74 -1.84 2.88
N ASN A 49 -6.59 -2.85 2.98
CA ASN A 49 -7.22 -3.31 4.22
C ASN A 49 -6.45 -4.48 4.87
N LEU A 50 -5.30 -4.88 4.31
CA LEU A 50 -4.46 -5.94 4.86
C LEU A 50 -3.50 -5.37 5.93
N PHE A 51 -3.97 -5.36 7.18
CA PHE A 51 -3.21 -4.78 8.30
C PHE A 51 -2.10 -5.69 8.83
N GLU A 52 -2.28 -7.00 8.75
CA GLU A 52 -1.36 -7.98 9.36
C GLU A 52 -0.21 -8.39 8.42
N MET A 53 -0.35 -8.10 7.12
CA MET A 53 0.67 -8.43 6.13
C MET A 53 1.86 -7.49 6.24
N ARG A 54 3.07 -7.92 5.89
CA ARG A 54 4.20 -6.98 5.82
C ARG A 54 4.06 -6.03 4.61
N PRO A 55 4.46 -4.76 4.74
CA PRO A 55 4.23 -3.75 3.69
C PRO A 55 5.00 -4.03 2.38
N ASP A 56 6.13 -4.72 2.45
CA ASP A 56 6.90 -5.18 1.30
C ASP A 56 6.16 -6.22 0.46
N LEU A 57 5.45 -7.14 1.11
CA LEU A 57 4.64 -8.17 0.46
C LEU A 57 3.42 -7.57 -0.23
N VAL A 58 2.79 -6.57 0.40
CA VAL A 58 1.70 -5.80 -0.22
C VAL A 58 2.18 -5.20 -1.55
N ALA A 59 3.33 -4.52 -1.56
CA ALA A 59 3.91 -3.96 -2.78
C ALA A 59 4.20 -5.03 -3.85
N ALA A 60 4.69 -6.21 -3.45
CA ALA A 60 4.94 -7.32 -4.38
C ALA A 60 3.65 -7.84 -5.03
N ILE A 61 2.55 -7.96 -4.27
CA ILE A 61 1.24 -8.38 -4.81
C ILE A 61 0.75 -7.38 -5.87
N TYR A 62 0.86 -6.07 -5.62
CA TYR A 62 0.47 -5.06 -6.60
C TYR A 62 1.29 -5.13 -7.89
N LYS A 63 2.59 -5.45 -7.80
CA LYS A 63 3.43 -5.66 -8.99
C LYS A 63 3.00 -6.88 -9.80
N LEU A 64 2.68 -7.99 -9.13
CA LEU A 64 2.14 -9.19 -9.80
C LEU A 64 0.83 -8.88 -10.54
N ARG A 65 -0.05 -8.10 -9.91
CA ARG A 65 -1.31 -7.66 -10.51
C ARG A 65 -1.09 -6.84 -11.79
N TRP A 66 -0.15 -5.89 -11.78
CA TRP A 66 0.20 -5.12 -12.98
C TRP A 66 0.76 -5.98 -14.10
N GLN A 67 1.56 -7.00 -13.77
CA GLN A 67 2.08 -7.92 -14.77
C GLN A 67 0.96 -8.65 -15.52
N ILE A 68 -0.15 -8.99 -14.84
CA ILE A 68 -1.33 -9.59 -15.47
C ILE A 68 -2.09 -8.58 -16.33
N GLU A 69 -2.21 -7.32 -15.89
CA GLU A 69 -2.93 -6.27 -16.66
C GLU A 69 -2.20 -5.81 -17.93
N LEU A 70 -0.90 -6.09 -18.03
CA LEU A 70 -0.07 -5.75 -19.19
C LEU A 70 0.10 -6.91 -20.19
N LEU A 71 -0.46 -8.09 -19.89
CA LEU A 71 -0.53 -9.25 -20.77
C LEU A 71 -1.83 -9.26 -21.57
#